data_AF-A0A0D6EUP0-F1
#
_entry.id   AF-A0A0D6EUP0-F1
#
_cell.length_a   1.000
_cell.length_b   1.000
_cell.length_c   1.000
_cell.angle_alpha   90.00
_cell.angle_beta   90.00
_cell.angle_gamma   90.00
#
_symmetry.space_group_name_H-M   'P 1'
#
loop_
_entity.id
_entity.type
_entity.pdbx_description
1 polymer ?
#
loop_
_entity_poly.entity_id
_entity_poly.type
_entity_poly.pdbx_seq_one_letter_code
_entity_poly.pdbx_strand_id
1 'polypeptide(L)'
;MTTLAEILLNSKLKFFNNVIRQELDHFPISPKLIQEIDDVYTLDFLDPSFKDLEKIKQPTPYMIVEMMEEWVAVSNLDDYLYDNYPKDWSAIQDIIFFNLRDELLNAHHIFHQESKSEDDYGLNEMAFYF
;
A
#
# COMPACT_ATOMS: atom_id res chain seq x y z
N MET A 1 -9.41 13.47 -9.92
CA MET A 1 -9.16 13.26 -8.49
C MET A 1 -8.29 12.02 -8.41
N THR A 2 -7.05 12.16 -7.94
CA THR A 2 -6.12 11.03 -7.80
C THR A 2 -6.64 10.11 -6.70
N THR A 3 -6.70 8.81 -6.94
CA THR A 3 -7.10 7.79 -5.97
C THR A 3 -5.93 7.37 -5.09
N LEU A 4 -6.21 6.77 -3.94
CA LEU A 4 -5.18 6.21 -3.08
C LEU A 4 -4.37 5.12 -3.81
N ALA A 5 -5.03 4.30 -4.63
CA ALA A 5 -4.38 3.26 -5.43
C ALA A 5 -3.45 3.84 -6.50
N GLU A 6 -3.78 4.97 -7.12
CA GLU A 6 -2.89 5.66 -8.05
C GLU A 6 -1.64 6.22 -7.34
N ILE A 7 -1.78 6.74 -6.12
CA ILE A 7 -0.63 7.20 -5.32
C ILE A 7 0.30 6.03 -4.98
N LEU A 8 -0.27 4.90 -4.55
CA LEU A 8 0.48 3.67 -4.28
C LEU A 8 1.20 3.12 -5.52
N LEU A 9 0.52 3.11 -6.66
CA LEU A 9 1.11 2.67 -7.92
C LEU A 9 2.26 3.58 -8.35
N ASN A 10 2.12 4.90 -8.14
CA ASN A 10 3.19 5.85 -8.40
C ASN A 10 4.37 5.68 -7.42
N SER A 11 4.11 5.20 -6.20
CA SER A 11 5.16 4.85 -5.23
C SER A 11 5.71 3.43 -5.42
N LYS A 12 5.25 2.67 -6.42
CA LYS A 12 5.68 1.27 -6.67
C LYS A 12 7.19 1.10 -6.73
N LEU A 13 7.91 2.00 -7.40
CA LEU A 13 9.37 1.95 -7.41
C LEU A 13 9.94 2.08 -5.99
N LYS A 14 9.38 2.97 -5.17
CA LYS A 14 9.75 3.11 -3.76
C LYS A 14 9.34 1.87 -2.96
N PHE A 15 8.21 1.22 -3.21
CA PHE A 15 7.87 -0.07 -2.59
C PHE A 15 8.90 -1.18 -2.91
N PHE A 16 9.28 -1.33 -4.19
CA PHE A 16 10.30 -2.31 -4.60
C PHE A 16 11.73 -1.92 -4.20
N ASN A 17 12.01 -0.62 -4.03
CA ASN A 17 13.31 -0.08 -3.62
C ASN A 17 13.48 0.01 -2.10
N ASN A 18 12.39 0.23 -1.36
CA ASN A 18 12.30 0.13 0.10
C ASN A 18 12.28 -1.34 0.45
N VAL A 19 13.34 -2.04 0.12
CA VAL A 19 13.68 -3.31 0.75
C VAL A 19 12.96 -4.57 0.25
N ILE A 20 11.76 -4.58 -0.37
CA ILE A 20 11.12 -5.86 -0.82
C ILE A 20 12.11 -6.78 -1.55
N ARG A 21 12.84 -6.30 -2.56
CA ARG A 21 13.84 -7.15 -3.27
C ARG A 21 15.02 -7.55 -2.39
N GLN A 22 15.51 -6.66 -1.51
CA GLN A 22 16.69 -6.88 -0.67
C GLN A 22 16.40 -7.72 0.58
N GLU A 23 15.26 -7.50 1.24
CA GLU A 23 14.79 -8.27 2.39
C GLU A 23 14.48 -9.70 1.97
N LEU A 24 13.89 -9.86 0.78
CA LEU A 24 13.60 -11.16 0.21
C LEU A 24 14.83 -11.90 -0.32
N ASP A 25 15.95 -11.23 -0.66
CA ASP A 25 17.19 -11.90 -1.10
C ASP A 25 17.75 -12.93 -0.08
N HIS A 26 17.32 -12.88 1.19
CA HIS A 26 17.75 -13.80 2.24
C HIS A 26 17.10 -15.18 2.17
N PHE A 27 16.00 -15.31 1.45
CA PHE A 27 15.32 -16.58 1.24
C PHE A 27 15.76 -17.17 -0.11
N PRO A 28 15.62 -18.48 -0.34
CA PRO A 28 15.91 -19.10 -1.65
C PRO A 28 14.82 -18.74 -2.66
N ILE A 29 14.59 -17.44 -2.87
CA ILE A 29 13.45 -16.96 -3.64
C ILE A 29 13.81 -16.91 -5.11
N SER A 30 12.94 -17.50 -5.92
CA SER A 30 13.00 -17.30 -7.35
C SER A 30 12.61 -15.85 -7.71
N PRO A 31 13.19 -15.29 -8.78
CA PRO A 31 12.70 -14.06 -9.42
C PRO A 31 11.20 -14.05 -9.71
N LYS A 32 10.58 -15.24 -9.76
CA LYS A 32 9.14 -15.41 -9.92
C LYS A 32 8.35 -14.79 -8.76
N LEU A 33 8.76 -14.93 -7.50
CA LEU A 33 8.00 -14.30 -6.39
C LEU A 33 7.93 -12.78 -6.56
N ILE A 34 9.03 -12.15 -6.94
CA ILE A 34 9.05 -10.71 -7.17
C ILE A 34 8.10 -10.33 -8.31
N GLN A 35 8.01 -11.16 -9.36
CA GLN A 35 7.04 -10.97 -10.43
C GLN A 35 5.60 -11.15 -9.94
N GLU A 36 5.32 -12.16 -9.11
CA GLU A 36 3.97 -12.39 -8.58
C GLU A 36 3.52 -11.22 -7.69
N ILE A 37 4.42 -10.68 -6.85
CA ILE A 37 4.15 -9.44 -6.08
C ILE A 37 3.90 -8.26 -7.04
N ASP A 38 4.68 -8.14 -8.11
CA ASP A 38 4.56 -7.08 -9.12
C ASP A 38 3.22 -7.12 -9.88
N ASP A 39 2.75 -8.32 -10.21
CA ASP A 39 1.52 -8.59 -10.94
C ASP A 39 0.28 -8.29 -10.10
N VAL A 40 0.37 -8.46 -8.77
CA VAL A 40 -0.72 -8.15 -7.85
C VAL A 40 -0.65 -6.72 -7.29
N TYR A 41 0.48 -6.03 -7.46
CA TYR A 41 0.63 -4.60 -7.17
C TYR A 41 0.20 -3.76 -8.37
N THR A 42 -1.09 -3.84 -8.70
CA THR A 42 -1.74 -3.15 -9.83
C THR A 42 -3.08 -2.55 -9.38
N LEU A 43 -3.62 -1.60 -10.16
CA LEU A 43 -4.87 -0.93 -9.78
C LEU A 43 -6.04 -1.89 -9.58
N ASP A 44 -6.07 -2.99 -10.35
CA ASP A 44 -7.15 -3.99 -10.30
C ASP A 44 -7.27 -4.65 -8.92
N PHE A 45 -6.17 -4.72 -8.16
CA PHE A 45 -6.16 -5.24 -6.79
C PHE A 45 -6.07 -4.12 -5.74
N LEU A 46 -5.31 -3.06 -6.00
CA LEU A 46 -5.09 -1.98 -5.03
C LEU A 46 -6.34 -1.11 -4.82
N ASP A 47 -7.06 -0.74 -5.89
CA ASP A 47 -8.25 0.13 -5.78
C ASP A 47 -9.35 -0.51 -4.93
N PRO A 48 -9.84 -1.73 -5.22
CA PRO A 48 -10.91 -2.31 -4.40
C PRO A 48 -10.48 -2.55 -2.95
N SER A 49 -9.23 -2.92 -2.69
CA SER A 49 -8.75 -3.27 -1.34
C SER A 49 -8.56 -2.06 -0.43
N PHE A 50 -8.24 -0.88 -0.99
CA PHE A 50 -7.88 0.30 -0.19
C PHE A 50 -8.84 1.48 -0.35
N LYS A 51 -9.89 1.36 -1.19
CA LYS A 51 -10.82 2.47 -1.49
C LYS A 51 -11.42 3.13 -0.26
N ASP A 52 -11.74 2.35 0.77
CA ASP A 52 -12.42 2.87 1.94
C ASP A 52 -11.52 3.75 2.82
N LEU A 53 -10.19 3.63 2.72
CA LEU A 53 -9.25 4.52 3.40
C LEU A 53 -9.32 5.96 2.90
N GLU A 54 -9.76 6.18 1.66
CA GLU A 54 -10.00 7.52 1.11
C GLU A 54 -11.03 8.29 1.95
N LYS A 55 -11.97 7.60 2.59
CA LYS A 55 -13.04 8.20 3.39
C LYS A 55 -12.67 8.35 4.87
N ILE A 56 -11.60 7.70 5.31
CA ILE A 56 -11.23 7.59 6.73
C ILE A 56 -9.99 8.44 6.99
N LYS A 57 -10.11 9.54 7.73
CA LYS A 57 -8.97 10.43 8.02
C LYS A 57 -7.96 9.87 9.02
N GLN A 58 -8.41 8.99 9.92
CA GLN A 58 -7.59 8.42 10.99
C GLN A 58 -7.86 6.91 11.09
N PRO A 59 -7.29 6.10 10.18
CA PRO A 59 -7.47 4.66 10.24
C PRO A 59 -6.79 4.09 11.49
N THR A 60 -7.41 3.09 12.11
CA THR A 60 -6.76 2.35 13.20
C THR A 60 -5.76 1.35 12.61
N PRO A 61 -4.73 0.92 13.36
CA PRO A 61 -3.79 -0.10 12.89
C PRO A 61 -4.47 -1.40 12.45
N TYR A 62 -5.55 -1.79 13.15
CA TYR A 62 -6.31 -2.99 12.85
C TYR A 62 -7.00 -2.91 11.48
N MET A 63 -7.62 -1.78 11.15
CA MET A 63 -8.27 -1.59 9.84
C MET A 63 -7.28 -1.69 8.68
N ILE A 64 -6.06 -1.18 8.89
CA ILE A 64 -4.99 -1.26 7.87
C ILE A 64 -4.58 -2.72 7.66
N VAL A 65 -4.46 -3.50 8.73
CA VAL A 65 -4.15 -4.93 8.65
C VAL A 65 -5.25 -5.68 7.90
N GLU A 66 -6.52 -5.49 8.25
CA GLU A 66 -7.65 -6.14 7.58
C GLU A 66 -7.65 -5.88 6.06
N MET A 67 -7.37 -4.65 5.64
CA MET A 67 -7.32 -4.30 4.21
C MET A 67 -6.12 -4.91 3.47
N MET A 68 -4.97 -5.06 4.15
CA MET A 68 -3.82 -5.76 3.58
C MET A 68 -4.09 -7.27 3.46
N GLU A 69 -4.74 -7.86 4.47
CA GLU A 69 -5.20 -9.25 4.42
C GLU A 69 -6.20 -9.46 3.27
N GLU A 70 -7.15 -8.54 3.07
CA GLU A 70 -8.06 -8.56 1.94
C GLU A 70 -7.32 -8.51 0.60
N TRP A 71 -6.36 -7.57 0.43
CA TRP A 71 -5.56 -7.45 -0.79
C TRP A 71 -4.82 -8.75 -1.14
N VAL A 72 -4.22 -9.41 -0.15
CA VAL A 72 -3.49 -10.68 -0.36
C VAL A 72 -4.45 -11.84 -0.64
N ALA A 73 -5.63 -11.84 -0.03
CA ALA A 73 -6.66 -12.84 -0.29
C ALA A 73 -7.23 -12.71 -1.72
N VAL A 74 -7.61 -11.51 -2.16
CA VAL A 74 -8.20 -11.31 -3.49
C VAL A 74 -7.20 -11.52 -4.63
N SER A 75 -5.90 -11.37 -4.35
CA SER A 75 -4.84 -11.60 -5.31
C SER A 75 -4.35 -13.05 -5.39
N ASN A 76 -4.82 -13.93 -4.49
CA ASN A 76 -4.31 -15.29 -4.28
C ASN A 76 -2.79 -15.35 -3.98
N LEU A 77 -2.20 -14.23 -3.55
CA LEU A 77 -0.79 -14.20 -3.20
C LEU A 77 -0.52 -15.09 -1.99
N ASP A 78 -1.47 -15.21 -1.04
CA ASP A 78 -1.29 -16.09 0.12
C ASP A 78 -1.17 -17.57 -0.28
N ASP A 79 -2.09 -18.02 -1.12
CA ASP A 79 -2.08 -19.40 -1.63
C ASP A 79 -0.79 -19.68 -2.42
N TYR A 80 -0.36 -18.73 -3.25
CA TYR A 80 0.92 -18.83 -3.95
C TYR A 80 2.11 -18.97 -2.98
N LEU A 81 2.16 -18.14 -1.94
CA LEU A 81 3.22 -18.18 -0.94
C LEU A 81 3.21 -19.52 -0.20
N TYR A 82 2.04 -19.99 0.23
CA TYR A 82 1.88 -21.25 0.93
C TYR A 82 2.33 -22.45 0.08
N ASP A 83 1.91 -22.51 -1.18
CA ASP A 83 2.21 -23.63 -2.08
C ASP A 83 3.68 -23.68 -2.52
N ASN A 84 4.29 -22.51 -2.76
CA ASN A 84 5.64 -22.44 -3.35
C ASN A 84 6.74 -22.25 -2.30
N TYR A 85 6.40 -21.71 -1.13
CA TYR A 85 7.34 -21.41 -0.04
C TYR A 85 6.82 -21.90 1.33
N PRO A 86 6.35 -23.16 1.48
CA PRO A 86 5.61 -23.62 2.67
C PRO A 86 6.38 -23.56 4.01
N LYS A 87 7.70 -23.42 3.98
CA LYS A 87 8.53 -23.25 5.20
C LYS A 87 8.67 -21.79 5.63
N ASP A 88 8.62 -20.88 4.67
CA ASP A 88 9.00 -19.47 4.84
C ASP A 88 7.82 -18.53 4.53
N TRP A 89 6.67 -19.05 4.10
CA TRP A 89 5.53 -18.28 3.59
C TRP A 89 5.11 -17.16 4.55
N SER A 90 5.00 -17.45 5.85
CA SER A 90 4.61 -16.48 6.86
C SER A 90 5.66 -15.37 7.04
N ALA A 91 6.96 -15.71 7.00
CA ALA A 91 8.02 -14.71 7.11
C ALA A 91 8.11 -13.82 5.86
N ILE A 92 7.86 -14.40 4.68
CA ILE A 92 7.77 -13.68 3.41
C ILE A 92 6.55 -12.75 3.42
N GLN A 93 5.40 -13.24 3.89
CA GLN A 93 4.17 -12.46 4.02
C GLN A 93 4.38 -11.26 4.97
N ASP A 94 5.01 -11.47 6.12
CA ASP A 94 5.33 -10.40 7.07
C ASP A 94 6.16 -9.27 6.42
N ILE A 95 7.18 -9.62 5.64
CA ILE A 95 8.00 -8.64 4.90
C ILE A 95 7.14 -7.84 3.92
N ILE A 96 6.27 -8.50 3.17
CA ILE A 96 5.36 -7.83 2.23
C ILE A 96 4.43 -6.88 2.98
N PHE A 97 3.86 -7.32 4.10
CA PHE A 97 2.90 -6.55 4.89
C PHE A 97 3.54 -5.33 5.55
N PHE A 98 4.73 -5.47 6.13
CA PHE A 98 5.42 -4.35 6.77
C PHE A 98 5.73 -3.23 5.77
N ASN A 99 6.25 -3.60 4.60
CA ASN A 99 6.57 -2.63 3.56
C ASN A 99 5.31 -2.01 2.92
N LEU A 100 4.26 -2.82 2.71
CA LEU A 100 2.99 -2.33 2.17
C LEU A 100 2.32 -1.36 3.14
N ARG A 101 2.29 -1.68 4.44
CA ARG A 101 1.71 -0.82 5.47
C ARG A 101 2.34 0.57 5.46
N ASP A 102 3.66 0.63 5.42
CA ASP A 102 4.38 1.90 5.48
C ASP A 102 4.15 2.73 4.19
N GLU A 103 4.09 2.09 3.02
CA GLU A 103 3.71 2.76 1.77
C GLU A 103 2.25 3.22 1.78
N LEU A 104 1.33 2.41 2.31
CA LEU A 104 -0.09 2.74 2.43
C LEU A 104 -0.34 3.91 3.37
N LEU A 105 0.34 3.97 4.50
CA LEU A 105 0.28 5.10 5.43
C LEU A 105 0.83 6.39 4.79
N ASN A 106 1.91 6.29 4.02
CA ASN A 106 2.47 7.43 3.30
C ASN A 106 1.51 7.91 2.19
N ALA A 107 0.96 6.99 1.39
CA ALA A 107 0.01 7.30 0.34
C ALA A 107 -1.28 7.93 0.91
N HIS A 108 -1.77 7.40 2.03
CA HIS A 108 -2.92 7.92 2.76
C HIS A 108 -2.68 9.35 3.25
N HIS A 109 -1.49 9.60 3.80
CA HIS A 109 -1.08 10.94 4.22
C HIS A 109 -1.08 11.93 3.06
N ILE A 110 -0.51 11.55 1.90
CA ILE A 110 -0.48 12.37 0.69
C ILE A 110 -1.90 12.67 0.20
N PHE A 111 -2.75 11.64 0.08
CA PHE A 111 -4.14 11.77 -0.38
C PHE A 111 -4.92 12.82 0.43
N HIS A 112 -4.86 12.73 1.76
CA HIS A 112 -5.57 13.65 2.67
C HIS A 112 -4.87 15.00 2.85
N GLN A 113 -3.64 15.16 2.35
CA GLN A 113 -2.97 16.47 2.26
C GLN A 113 -3.32 17.18 0.95
N GLU A 114 -3.32 16.47 -0.18
CA GLU A 114 -3.72 17.02 -1.48
C GLU A 114 -5.18 17.48 -1.45
N SER A 115 -6.07 16.72 -0.79
CA SER A 115 -7.48 17.11 -0.62
C SER A 115 -7.64 18.44 0.14
N LYS A 116 -6.74 18.77 1.07
CA LYS A 116 -6.80 20.05 1.80
C LYS A 116 -6.45 21.24 0.90
N SER A 117 -5.59 21.04 -0.10
CA SER A 117 -5.21 22.13 -1.02
C SER A 117 -6.34 22.53 -1.97
N GLU A 118 -7.24 21.60 -2.30
CA GLU A 118 -8.42 21.88 -3.14
C GLU A 118 -9.53 22.59 -2.33
N ASP A 119 -9.64 22.33 -1.02
CA ASP A 119 -10.63 22.97 -0.14
C ASP A 119 -10.23 24.40 0.32
N ASP A 120 -8.95 24.78 0.23
CA ASP A 120 -8.43 26.08 0.70
C ASP A 120 -8.56 27.23 -0.32
N TYR A 121 -9.04 26.96 -1.54
CA TYR A 121 -9.41 28.01 -2.52
C TYR A 121 -10.78 28.67 -2.22
N GLY A 122 -11.25 28.53 -0.99
CA GLY A 122 -12.61 28.89 -0.57
C GLY A 122 -12.72 29.87 0.60
N LEU A 123 -11.66 30.46 1.15
CA LEU A 123 -11.82 31.52 2.17
C LEU A 123 -10.77 32.64 2.05
N ASN A 124 -11.16 33.61 1.23
CA ASN A 124 -11.09 35.06 1.45
C ASN A 124 -9.76 35.70 1.88
N GLU A 125 -9.29 36.56 0.98
CA GLU A 125 -8.68 37.84 1.27
C GLU A 125 -9.26 38.50 2.53
N MET A 126 -8.38 39.20 3.27
CA MET A 126 -8.62 40.10 4.40
C MET A 126 -8.81 39.44 5.77
N ALA A 127 -7.82 39.61 6.67
CA ALA A 127 -8.01 40.38 7.92
C ALA A 127 -6.87 40.18 8.94
N PHE A 128 -6.10 41.25 9.10
CA PHE A 128 -5.52 41.78 10.35
C PHE A 128 -4.39 41.04 11.09
N TYR A 129 -3.21 41.64 10.94
CA TYR A 129 -2.26 41.94 12.03
C TYR A 129 -2.91 41.99 13.42
N PHE A 130 -2.33 41.26 14.39
CA PHE A 130 -1.89 41.77 15.68
C PHE A 130 -0.81 40.85 16.28
#